data_AF-A0A7J2I515-F1
#
_entry.id   AF-A0A7J2I515-F1
#
_cell.length_a   1.000
_cell.length_b   1.000
_cell.length_c   1.000
_cell.angle_alpha   90.00
_cell.angle_beta   90.00
_cell.angle_gamma   90.00
#
_symmetry.space_group_name_H-M   'P 1'
#
loop_
_entity.id
_entity.type
_entity.pdbx_description
1 polymer ?
#
loop_
_entity_poly.entity_id
_entity_poly.type
_entity_poly.pdbx_seq_one_letter_code
_entity_poly.pdbx_strand_id
1 'polypeptide(L)'
;MPRNTIKVCVNGAGVIGKRVADAVSAQEDMKVVGVSDVVADWRIKLLAKKYPIYCSLPDRLKAMEEKVEVAGLLSDLLGEVDVVVDCTPAGIGAKNKPVYEEAGVKAIFEGGEKHEVAGRSIVATYNYEESLGAQFTRVVSCNTTAMCRVVGGLHKA
;
A
#
# COMPACT_ATOMS: atom_id res chain seq x y z
N MET A 1 -6.47 16.48 -21.45
CA MET A 1 -6.74 15.04 -21.26
C MET A 1 -7.46 14.90 -19.92
N PRO A 2 -8.58 14.16 -19.82
CA PRO A 2 -9.14 13.86 -18.51
C PRO A 2 -8.05 13.21 -17.66
N ARG A 3 -7.81 13.69 -16.42
CA ARG A 3 -6.87 13.04 -15.51
C ARG A 3 -7.37 11.62 -15.28
N ASN A 4 -6.58 10.63 -15.66
CA ASN A 4 -6.91 9.24 -15.37
C ASN A 4 -6.76 9.07 -13.84
N THR A 5 -7.86 8.86 -13.13
CA THR A 5 -7.82 8.68 -11.67
C THR A 5 -7.17 7.34 -11.36
N ILE A 6 -6.07 7.37 -10.61
CA ILE A 6 -5.34 6.16 -10.23
C ILE A 6 -6.13 5.39 -9.17
N LYS A 7 -6.41 4.13 -9.45
CA LYS A 7 -7.09 3.21 -8.54
C LYS A 7 -6.09 2.56 -7.61
N VAL A 8 -6.26 2.79 -6.31
CA VAL A 8 -5.33 2.36 -5.27
C VAL A 8 -5.98 1.32 -4.36
N CYS A 9 -5.30 0.20 -4.16
CA CYS A 9 -5.56 -0.73 -3.06
C CYS A 9 -4.59 -0.46 -1.91
N VAL A 10 -5.07 -0.48 -0.67
CA VAL A 10 -4.20 -0.47 0.52
C VAL A 10 -4.25 -1.84 1.20
N ASN A 11 -3.14 -2.57 1.17
CA ASN A 11 -3.05 -3.89 1.82
C ASN A 11 -2.39 -3.78 3.19
N GLY A 12 -3.12 -4.17 4.24
CA GLY A 12 -2.72 -4.06 5.64
C GLY A 12 -3.15 -2.73 6.26
N ALA A 13 -4.34 -2.69 6.86
CA ALA A 13 -4.93 -1.47 7.41
C ALA A 13 -4.52 -1.19 8.87
N GLY A 14 -3.22 -1.36 9.14
CA GLY A 14 -2.60 -1.16 10.44
C GLY A 14 -2.44 0.33 10.81
N VAL A 15 -1.28 0.66 11.39
CA VAL A 15 -0.98 2.06 11.76
C VAL A 15 -0.73 2.92 10.52
N ILE A 16 0.03 2.40 9.55
CA ILE A 16 0.39 3.12 8.33
C ILE A 16 -0.75 3.05 7.31
N GLY A 17 -1.24 1.85 6.98
CA GLY A 17 -2.23 1.67 5.92
C GLY A 17 -3.49 2.53 6.06
N LYS A 18 -4.09 2.65 7.26
CA LYS A 18 -5.27 3.52 7.44
C LYS A 18 -4.98 5.01 7.15
N ARG A 19 -3.77 5.47 7.44
CA ARG A 19 -3.35 6.86 7.18
C ARG A 19 -3.07 7.06 5.69
N VAL A 20 -2.48 6.05 5.05
CA VAL A 20 -2.31 6.03 3.59
C VAL A 20 -3.67 6.07 2.90
N ALA A 21 -4.65 5.26 3.31
CA ALA A 21 -5.99 5.26 2.73
C ALA A 21 -6.66 6.65 2.82
N ASP A 22 -6.58 7.31 3.97
CA ASP A 22 -7.10 8.67 4.13
C ASP A 22 -6.31 9.69 3.27
N ALA A 23 -4.98 9.57 3.18
CA ALA A 23 -4.16 10.46 2.36
C ALA A 23 -4.44 10.32 0.85
N VAL A 24 -4.60 9.08 0.36
CA VAL A 24 -4.97 8.77 -1.03
C VAL A 24 -6.35 9.34 -1.33
N SER A 25 -7.31 9.17 -0.43
CA SER A 25 -8.68 9.68 -0.61
C SER A 25 -8.78 11.20 -0.63
N ALA A 26 -7.74 11.90 -0.14
CA ALA A 26 -7.64 13.35 -0.20
C ALA A 26 -7.01 13.87 -1.51
N GLN A 27 -6.49 13.00 -2.38
CA GLN A 27 -5.92 13.39 -3.66
C GLN A 27 -7.00 13.48 -4.74
N GLU A 28 -6.95 14.51 -5.59
CA GLU A 28 -7.92 14.69 -6.69
C GLU A 28 -7.72 13.70 -7.85
N ASP A 29 -6.54 13.12 -7.97
CA ASP A 29 -6.10 12.25 -9.06
C ASP A 29 -5.98 10.77 -8.64
N MET A 30 -6.42 10.42 -7.42
CA MET A 30 -6.39 9.05 -6.91
C MET A 30 -7.72 8.68 -6.25
N LYS A 31 -7.98 7.36 -6.17
CA LYS A 31 -9.14 6.82 -5.46
C LYS A 31 -8.75 5.52 -4.75
N VAL A 32 -9.08 5.42 -3.47
CA VAL A 32 -9.05 4.13 -2.77
C VAL A 32 -10.23 3.30 -3.27
N VAL A 33 -9.93 2.18 -3.94
CA VAL A 33 -10.96 1.26 -4.43
C VAL A 33 -11.20 0.09 -3.47
N GLY A 34 -10.23 -0.20 -2.59
CA GLY A 34 -10.37 -1.23 -1.58
C GLY A 34 -9.25 -1.17 -0.54
N VAL A 35 -9.58 -1.65 0.65
CA VAL A 35 -8.62 -1.87 1.73
C VAL A 35 -8.67 -3.34 2.11
N SER A 36 -7.53 -4.03 2.11
CA SER A 36 -7.46 -5.45 2.47
C SER A 36 -6.75 -5.70 3.79
N ASP A 37 -7.22 -6.68 4.56
CA ASP A 37 -6.56 -7.13 5.78
C ASP A 37 -6.83 -8.62 6.04
N VAL A 38 -6.22 -9.20 7.08
CA VAL A 38 -6.40 -10.59 7.56
C VAL A 38 -7.15 -10.67 8.89
N VAL A 39 -7.47 -9.52 9.47
CA VAL A 39 -8.30 -9.38 10.67
C VAL A 39 -9.46 -8.44 10.41
N ALA A 40 -10.55 -8.57 11.17
CA ALA A 40 -11.69 -7.66 11.13
C ALA A 40 -11.94 -7.06 12.52
N ASP A 41 -10.94 -6.36 13.05
CA ASP A 41 -11.04 -5.68 14.35
C ASP A 41 -11.74 -4.31 14.24
N TRP A 42 -11.74 -3.54 15.34
CA TRP A 42 -12.39 -2.23 15.40
C TRP A 42 -11.87 -1.24 14.34
N ARG A 43 -10.61 -1.35 13.90
CA ARG A 43 -10.02 -0.47 12.89
C ARG A 43 -10.65 -0.72 11.54
N ILE A 44 -10.79 -2.00 11.17
CA ILE A 44 -11.41 -2.44 9.93
C ILE A 44 -12.90 -2.10 9.93
N LYS A 45 -13.59 -2.27 11.06
CA LYS A 45 -14.99 -1.82 11.21
C LYS A 45 -15.19 -0.33 10.96
N LEU A 46 -14.22 0.51 11.34
CA LEU A 46 -14.27 1.95 11.05
C LEU A 46 -13.98 2.24 9.58
N LEU A 47 -13.02 1.54 8.98
CA LEU A 47 -12.67 1.69 7.57
C LEU A 47 -13.79 1.20 6.64
N ALA A 48 -14.54 0.16 7.03
CA ALA A 48 -15.68 -0.36 6.29
C ALA A 48 -16.79 0.69 6.05
N LYS A 49 -16.85 1.74 6.89
CA LYS A 49 -17.77 2.86 6.69
C LYS A 49 -17.35 3.81 5.57
N LYS A 50 -16.10 3.71 5.10
CA LYS A 50 -15.49 4.61 4.11
C LYS A 50 -15.07 3.89 2.83
N TYR A 51 -14.63 2.64 2.95
CA TYR A 51 -13.99 1.90 1.88
C TYR A 51 -14.52 0.46 1.84
N PRO A 52 -14.61 -0.15 0.64
CA PRO A 52 -14.83 -1.58 0.50
C PRO A 52 -13.69 -2.35 1.19
N ILE A 53 -14.06 -3.35 1.99
CA ILE A 53 -13.10 -4.20 2.71
C ILE A 53 -12.91 -5.51 1.97
N TYR A 54 -11.66 -5.89 1.76
CA TYR A 54 -11.27 -7.15 1.17
C TYR A 54 -10.50 -8.00 2.17
N CYS A 55 -10.54 -9.32 1.98
CA CYS A 55 -9.75 -10.24 2.79
C CYS A 55 -8.44 -10.59 2.05
N SER A 56 -7.29 -10.36 2.68
CA SER A 56 -5.99 -10.61 2.05
C SER A 56 -5.70 -12.10 1.88
N LEU A 57 -6.30 -12.98 2.69
CA LEU A 57 -6.02 -14.42 2.68
C LEU A 57 -7.32 -15.24 2.71
N PRO A 58 -7.52 -16.21 1.79
CA PRO A 58 -8.76 -17.00 1.70
C PRO A 58 -9.13 -17.75 2.98
N ASP A 59 -8.15 -18.23 3.74
CA ASP A 59 -8.36 -18.94 5.02
C ASP A 59 -8.90 -18.03 6.13
N ARG A 60 -8.78 -16.71 5.98
CA ARG A 60 -9.27 -15.70 6.92
C ARG A 60 -10.66 -15.16 6.57
N LEU A 61 -11.16 -15.44 5.36
CA LEU A 61 -12.39 -14.87 4.81
C LEU A 61 -13.58 -15.07 5.75
N LYS A 62 -13.90 -16.32 6.10
CA LYS A 62 -15.03 -16.65 6.99
C LYS A 62 -14.96 -15.89 8.32
N ALA A 63 -13.78 -15.85 8.94
CA ALA A 63 -13.58 -15.18 10.22
C ALA A 63 -13.72 -13.64 10.13
N MET A 64 -13.51 -13.07 8.95
CA MET A 64 -13.74 -11.64 8.70
C MET A 64 -15.20 -11.35 8.40
N GLU A 65 -15.87 -12.18 7.60
CA GLU A 65 -17.29 -12.06 7.25
C GLU A 65 -18.21 -12.08 8.48
N GLU A 66 -17.83 -12.81 9.53
CA GLU A 66 -18.53 -12.80 10.82
C GLU A 66 -18.55 -11.42 11.52
N LYS A 67 -17.70 -10.47 11.10
CA LYS A 67 -17.44 -9.21 11.82
C LYS A 67 -17.67 -7.96 10.98
N VAL A 68 -17.47 -8.04 9.66
CA VAL A 68 -17.65 -6.96 8.69
C VAL A 68 -18.11 -7.54 7.36
N GLU A 69 -18.80 -6.71 6.57
CA GLU A 69 -19.06 -7.04 5.17
C GLU A 69 -17.73 -7.04 4.40
N VAL A 70 -17.45 -8.16 3.72
CA VAL A 70 -16.25 -8.34 2.91
C VAL A 70 -16.67 -8.39 1.45
N ALA A 71 -16.10 -7.50 0.63
CA ALA A 71 -16.42 -7.35 -0.79
C ALA A 71 -15.79 -8.45 -1.67
N GLY A 72 -14.74 -9.12 -1.17
CA GLY A 72 -14.05 -10.20 -1.87
C GLY A 72 -12.67 -10.47 -1.29
N LEU A 73 -11.88 -11.25 -2.03
CA LEU A 73 -10.47 -11.49 -1.72
C LEU A 73 -9.57 -10.41 -2.34
N LEU A 74 -8.37 -10.25 -1.79
CA LEU A 74 -7.35 -9.38 -2.38
C LEU A 74 -7.08 -9.76 -3.84
N SER A 75 -7.04 -11.05 -4.18
CA SER A 75 -6.87 -11.54 -5.55
C SER A 75 -7.91 -10.97 -6.53
N ASP A 76 -9.15 -10.81 -6.08
CA ASP A 76 -10.24 -10.29 -6.90
C ASP A 76 -10.03 -8.79 -7.15
N LEU A 77 -9.55 -8.07 -6.14
CA LEU A 77 -9.26 -6.64 -6.20
C LEU A 77 -8.05 -6.32 -7.10
N LEU A 78 -7.03 -7.19 -7.15
CA LEU A 78 -5.81 -6.91 -7.93
C LEU A 78 -6.10 -6.68 -9.41
N GLY A 79 -7.10 -7.35 -10.00
CA GLY A 79 -7.47 -7.14 -11.40
C GLY A 79 -8.10 -5.77 -11.70
N GLU A 80 -8.43 -5.00 -10.67
CA GLU A 80 -9.17 -3.74 -10.79
C GLU A 80 -8.36 -2.50 -10.40
N VAL A 81 -7.12 -2.66 -9.90
CA VAL A 81 -6.28 -1.57 -9.38
C VAL A 81 -5.07 -1.29 -10.24
N ASP A 82 -4.63 -0.04 -10.23
CA ASP A 82 -3.40 0.37 -10.92
C ASP A 82 -2.17 0.16 -10.01
N VAL A 83 -2.35 0.30 -8.69
CA VAL A 83 -1.28 0.18 -7.70
C VAL A 83 -1.78 -0.32 -6.34
N VAL A 84 -0.98 -1.17 -5.70
CA VAL A 84 -1.13 -1.58 -4.31
C VAL A 84 -0.14 -0.81 -3.43
N VAL A 85 -0.59 -0.23 -2.33
CA VAL A 85 0.29 0.20 -1.24
C VAL A 85 0.29 -0.89 -0.17
N ASP A 86 1.38 -1.63 -0.10
CA ASP A 86 1.57 -2.73 0.84
C ASP A 86 2.13 -2.19 2.17
N CYS A 87 1.22 -2.07 3.13
CA CYS A 87 1.44 -1.64 4.51
C CYS A 87 1.44 -2.82 5.49
N THR A 88 1.70 -4.05 5.01
CA THR A 88 1.72 -5.24 5.85
C THR A 88 2.96 -5.26 6.78
N PRO A 89 2.96 -6.10 7.84
CA PRO A 89 4.11 -6.23 8.73
C PRO A 89 5.39 -6.61 7.99
N ALA A 90 6.54 -6.26 8.56
CA ALA A 90 7.85 -6.55 7.97
C ALA A 90 8.03 -8.03 7.60
N GLY A 91 8.51 -8.27 6.38
CA GLY A 91 8.72 -9.58 5.78
C GLY A 91 7.48 -10.16 5.08
N ILE A 92 6.30 -9.53 5.22
CA ILE A 92 5.08 -9.96 4.54
C ILE A 92 4.99 -9.34 3.14
N GLY A 93 5.48 -8.11 2.94
CA GLY A 93 5.53 -7.49 1.62
C GLY A 93 6.36 -8.32 0.62
N ALA A 94 7.50 -8.87 1.07
CA ALA A 94 8.29 -9.80 0.26
C ALA A 94 7.54 -11.08 -0.16
N LYS A 95 6.60 -11.56 0.68
CA LYS A 95 5.76 -12.72 0.35
C LYS A 95 4.60 -12.36 -0.58
N ASN A 96 4.11 -11.12 -0.51
CA ASN A 96 3.04 -10.63 -1.38
C ASN A 96 3.55 -10.22 -2.77
N LYS A 97 4.82 -9.83 -2.89
CA LYS A 97 5.40 -9.37 -4.16
C LYS A 97 5.12 -10.31 -5.35
N PRO A 98 5.32 -11.64 -5.26
CA PRO A 98 5.03 -12.53 -6.38
C PRO A 98 3.57 -12.48 -6.84
N VAL A 99 2.62 -12.28 -5.90
CA VAL A 99 1.19 -12.15 -6.20
C VAL A 99 0.92 -10.86 -6.99
N TYR A 100 1.57 -9.75 -6.62
CA TYR A 100 1.45 -8.49 -7.35
C TYR A 100 2.09 -8.57 -8.74
N GLU A 101 3.23 -9.26 -8.83
CA GLU A 101 3.93 -9.48 -10.09
C GLU A 101 3.11 -10.35 -11.06
N GLU A 102 2.52 -11.44 -10.56
CA GLU A 102 1.62 -12.30 -11.33
C GLU A 102 0.37 -11.57 -11.81
N ALA A 103 -0.20 -10.70 -10.96
CA ALA A 103 -1.33 -9.85 -11.33
C ALA A 103 -0.96 -8.67 -12.25
N GLY A 104 0.34 -8.43 -12.50
CA GLY A 104 0.81 -7.32 -13.34
C GLY A 104 0.53 -5.94 -12.75
N VAL A 105 0.30 -5.84 -11.43
CA VAL A 105 0.01 -4.57 -10.75
C VAL A 105 1.26 -3.96 -10.15
N LYS A 106 1.31 -2.63 -10.09
CA LYS A 106 2.38 -1.93 -9.39
C LYS A 106 2.23 -2.08 -7.88
N ALA A 107 3.34 -2.05 -7.16
CA ALA A 107 3.30 -2.06 -5.69
C ALA A 107 4.32 -1.13 -5.05
N ILE A 108 3.89 -0.50 -3.95
CA ILE A 108 4.73 0.30 -3.06
C ILE A 108 4.86 -0.45 -1.74
N PHE A 109 6.08 -0.70 -1.30
CA PHE A 109 6.37 -1.39 -0.04
C PHE A 109 6.84 -0.40 1.03
N GLU A 110 6.51 -0.69 2.29
CA GLU A 110 7.00 0.10 3.43
C GLU A 110 8.43 -0.27 3.85
N GLY A 111 9.04 0.63 4.63
CA GLY A 111 10.46 0.54 5.01
C GLY A 111 10.84 -0.60 5.95
N GLY A 112 9.87 -1.41 6.38
CA GLY A 112 10.11 -2.65 7.12
C GLY A 112 10.62 -3.78 6.22
N GLU A 113 10.40 -3.69 4.91
CA GLU A 113 10.95 -4.64 3.94
C GLU A 113 12.43 -4.38 3.67
N LYS A 114 13.16 -5.42 3.25
CA LYS A 114 14.52 -5.25 2.76
C LYS A 114 14.53 -4.52 1.42
N HIS A 115 15.64 -3.86 1.08
CA HIS A 115 15.76 -3.09 -0.15
C HIS A 115 15.50 -3.93 -1.42
N GLU A 116 15.92 -5.20 -1.39
CA GLU A 116 15.83 -6.15 -2.49
C GLU A 116 14.38 -6.48 -2.89
N VAL A 117 13.39 -6.20 -2.01
CA VAL A 117 11.96 -6.41 -2.36
C VAL A 117 11.58 -5.63 -3.61
N ALA A 118 12.03 -4.38 -3.72
CA ALA A 118 11.77 -3.53 -4.87
C ALA A 118 13.01 -3.31 -5.74
N GLY A 119 14.21 -3.61 -5.23
CA GLY A 119 15.48 -3.28 -5.88
C GLY A 119 15.75 -1.78 -5.97
N ARG A 120 14.90 -0.97 -5.35
CA ARG A 120 14.99 0.49 -5.28
C ARG A 120 14.31 0.99 -4.01
N SER A 121 14.82 2.09 -3.46
CA SER A 121 14.23 2.75 -2.30
C SER A 121 13.94 4.20 -2.65
N ILE A 122 12.88 4.79 -2.11
CA ILE A 122 12.50 6.17 -2.41
C ILE A 122 12.44 7.03 -1.14
N VAL A 123 13.00 8.24 -1.27
CA VAL A 123 12.66 9.44 -0.50
C VAL A 123 12.35 10.53 -1.52
N ALA A 124 11.07 10.86 -1.69
CA ALA A 124 10.59 11.68 -2.81
C ALA A 124 11.32 13.01 -3.02
N THR A 125 11.80 13.66 -1.96
CA THR A 125 12.57 14.92 -2.06
C THR A 125 13.98 14.77 -2.64
N TYR A 126 14.51 13.56 -2.76
CA TYR A 126 15.91 13.32 -3.15
C TYR A 126 16.06 12.47 -4.41
N ASN A 127 15.27 11.43 -4.58
CA ASN A 127 15.45 10.47 -5.66
C ASN A 127 14.13 10.03 -6.30
N TYR A 128 13.18 10.96 -6.45
CA TYR A 128 11.88 10.70 -7.08
C TYR A 128 12.01 10.06 -8.47
N GLU A 129 12.94 10.56 -9.28
CA GLU A 129 13.16 10.13 -10.66
C GLU A 129 13.53 8.65 -10.77
N GLU A 130 14.19 8.07 -9.76
CA GLU A 130 14.58 6.66 -9.74
C GLU A 130 13.38 5.70 -9.65
N SER A 131 12.20 6.20 -9.25
CA SER A 131 10.96 5.42 -9.18
C SER A 131 9.99 5.71 -10.32
N LEU A 132 10.33 6.59 -11.27
CA LEU A 132 9.48 6.84 -12.43
C LEU A 132 9.36 5.60 -13.29
N GLY A 133 8.13 5.22 -13.63
CA GLY A 133 7.83 4.04 -14.44
C GLY A 133 8.10 2.70 -13.75
N ALA A 134 8.64 2.69 -12.53
CA ALA A 134 8.94 1.48 -11.78
C ALA A 134 7.67 0.65 -11.50
N GLN A 135 7.80 -0.67 -11.63
CA GLN A 135 6.77 -1.61 -11.19
C GLN A 135 6.70 -1.68 -9.66
N PHE A 136 7.85 -1.70 -9.01
CA PHE A 136 7.98 -1.77 -7.56
C PHE A 136 8.90 -0.69 -7.02
N THR A 137 8.52 -0.10 -5.89
CA THR A 137 9.39 0.79 -5.11
C THR A 137 9.18 0.56 -3.63
N ARG A 138 10.20 0.88 -2.82
CA ARG A 138 10.13 0.77 -1.36
C ARG A 138 10.29 2.16 -0.73
N VAL A 139 9.26 2.65 -0.07
CA VAL A 139 9.39 3.83 0.80
C VAL A 139 10.29 3.43 1.97
N VAL A 140 11.35 4.21 2.25
CA VAL A 140 12.25 3.89 3.36
C VAL A 140 11.58 4.07 4.72
N SER A 141 12.19 3.53 5.77
CA SER A 141 11.61 3.58 7.13
C SER A 141 11.37 5.02 7.62
N CYS A 142 10.56 5.17 8.67
CA CYS A 142 10.29 6.46 9.31
C CYS A 142 11.58 7.22 9.69
N ASN A 143 12.51 6.54 10.36
CA ASN A 143 13.80 7.13 10.77
C ASN A 143 14.68 7.44 9.56
N THR A 144 14.75 6.54 8.58
CA THR A 144 15.52 6.79 7.34
C THR A 144 14.98 8.00 6.59
N THR A 145 13.65 8.12 6.46
CA THR A 145 13.00 9.25 5.80
C THR A 145 13.35 10.57 6.49
N ALA A 146 13.27 10.61 7.82
CA ALA A 146 13.62 11.79 8.60
C ALA A 146 15.11 12.17 8.44
N MET A 147 16.01 11.20 8.57
CA MET A 147 17.45 11.42 8.41
C MET A 147 17.79 11.92 7.01
N CYS A 148 17.27 11.28 5.96
CA CYS A 148 17.49 11.72 4.58
C CYS A 148 17.00 13.16 4.35
N ARG A 149 15.86 13.54 4.94
CA ARG A 149 15.35 14.92 4.85
C ARG A 149 16.27 15.95 5.50
N VAL A 150 16.82 15.67 6.67
CA VAL A 150 17.73 16.59 7.35
C VAL A 150 19.11 16.60 6.71
N VAL A 151 19.75 15.43 6.62
CA VAL A 151 21.12 15.29 6.11
C VAL A 151 21.19 15.68 4.64
N GLY A 152 20.22 15.24 3.82
CA GLY A 152 20.17 15.60 2.42
C GLY A 152 19.96 17.10 2.18
N GLY A 153 19.27 17.78 3.10
CA GLY A 153 19.08 19.23 3.04
C GLY A 153 20.38 19.96 3.31
N LEU A 154 21.14 19.51 4.31
CA LEU A 154 22.47 20.03 4.61
C LEU A 154 23.50 19.72 3.51
N HIS A 155 23.40 18.54 2.87
CA HIS A 155 24.31 18.15 1.80
C HIS A 155 24.12 18.96 0.51
N LYS A 156 22.90 19.45 0.26
CA LYS A 156 22.57 20.27 -0.92
C LYS A 156 22.80 21.77 -0.71
N ALA A 157 23.04 22.21 0.52
CA ALA A 157 23.31 23.60 0.89
C ALA A 157 24.77 23.97 0.61
#